data_AF-A0A7X7KNN6-F1
#
_entry.id   AF-A0A7X7KNN6-F1
#
_cell.length_a   1.000
_cell.length_b   1.000
_cell.length_c   1.000
_cell.angle_alpha   90.00
_cell.angle_beta   90.00
_cell.angle_gamma   90.00
#
_symmetry.space_group_name_H-M   'P 1'
#
loop_
_entity.id
_entity.type
_entity.pdbx_description
1 polymer ?
#
loop_
_entity_poly.entity_id
_entity_poly.type
_entity_poly.pdbx_seq_one_letter_code
_entity_poly.pdbx_strand_id
1 'polypeptide(L)'
;MTSILALAAVAAAAAPAITNPGFDNGLDGWRLNPGKEGMATVEDLEGATGKALRLHTDGATLGIDSTPLVLGRDLDPAQVYRLEARVRLVALERGTAALTACVVDADGKRLAQYAIQSWPAGSKPAGWLRRAALVGPGTDKAYPEGAHALHLRLSFYEPKGDCQGDIWLDDCAITPAPAQRFGAWPASIVARLQDLEVRFESRSFWTLYRIDYQGTRLGRDTFGSHYGTVASVKGVGFIGSGHTENGETEQVVDLALSVDGQPQQPPRELYEAAREVVLLKHSRIRDLDLNTTITVRDSRIWEEVVMVAEKPLDLNLLYHFMHPWVTDMSHYLAEKTDGSIVEGPFVDDKGMKVSAPVAWSAVFSETLGKGAVTVVLETPEGLPWDVRYWDVPGAYRKHYLTVFTKATVEPGRNLRYRIVTVPFAAPTADWKQVARDLAGAAAESPRPGGE
;
A
#
# COMPACT_ATOMS: atom_id res chain seq x y z
N MET A 1 4.19 -54.31 33.54
CA MET A 1 3.70 -53.76 32.26
C MET A 1 4.26 -52.36 32.14
N THR A 2 5.33 -52.22 31.36
CA THR A 2 6.11 -50.99 31.21
C THR A 2 5.68 -50.36 29.89
N SER A 3 4.91 -49.28 29.95
CA SER A 3 4.52 -48.52 28.74
C SER A 3 5.65 -47.56 28.37
N ILE A 4 6.27 -47.83 27.23
CA ILE A 4 7.26 -46.96 26.60
C ILE A 4 6.50 -45.85 25.86
N LEU A 5 6.61 -44.62 26.32
CA LEU A 5 6.24 -43.42 25.56
C LEU A 5 7.31 -43.17 24.50
N ALA A 6 6.96 -43.41 23.23
CA ALA A 6 7.76 -42.96 22.09
C ALA A 6 7.55 -41.44 21.91
N LEU A 7 8.56 -40.64 22.28
CA LEU A 7 8.68 -39.27 21.81
C LEU A 7 9.12 -39.33 20.34
N ALA A 8 8.21 -39.03 19.42
CA ALA A 8 8.59 -38.72 18.04
C ALA A 8 9.24 -37.33 18.03
N ALA A 9 10.57 -37.30 17.92
CA ALA A 9 11.29 -36.08 17.59
C ALA A 9 10.96 -35.70 16.15
N VAL A 10 10.15 -34.66 15.95
CA VAL A 10 10.01 -34.02 14.63
C VAL A 10 11.34 -33.32 14.37
N ALA A 11 12.14 -33.85 13.45
CA ALA A 11 13.31 -33.16 12.95
C ALA A 11 12.85 -31.85 12.29
N ALA A 12 13.30 -30.70 12.81
CA ALA A 12 13.13 -29.42 12.13
C ALA A 12 13.87 -29.52 10.79
N ALA A 13 13.14 -29.50 9.68
CA ALA A 13 13.74 -29.39 8.36
C ALA A 13 14.64 -28.13 8.34
N ALA A 14 15.85 -28.26 7.80
CA ALA A 14 16.74 -27.11 7.62
C ALA A 14 16.00 -26.05 6.80
N ALA A 15 16.06 -24.78 7.25
CA ALA A 15 15.46 -23.70 6.49
C ALA A 15 16.09 -23.66 5.07
N PRO A 16 15.29 -23.41 4.02
CA PRO A 16 15.84 -23.18 2.70
C PRO A 16 16.89 -22.07 2.77
N ALA A 17 18.03 -22.29 2.14
CA ALA A 17 19.17 -21.40 2.24
C ALA A 17 19.63 -21.00 0.84
N ILE A 18 19.76 -19.69 0.61
CA ILE A 18 20.54 -19.18 -0.52
C ILE A 18 21.98 -19.64 -0.31
N THR A 19 22.62 -20.16 -1.36
CA THR A 19 24.05 -20.47 -1.35
C THR A 19 24.86 -19.17 -1.22
N ASN A 20 25.80 -19.14 -0.27
CA ASN A 20 26.73 -18.02 -0.07
C ASN A 20 26.02 -16.64 0.05
N PRO A 21 25.14 -16.46 1.06
CA PRO A 21 24.27 -15.29 1.17
C PRO A 21 24.98 -13.98 1.53
N GLY A 22 26.18 -14.07 2.13
CA GLY A 22 27.04 -12.94 2.51
C GLY A 22 28.29 -12.80 1.65
N PHE A 23 28.38 -13.53 0.54
CA PHE A 23 29.49 -13.41 -0.43
C PHE A 23 30.90 -13.71 0.10
N ASP A 24 31.05 -14.32 1.28
CA ASP A 24 32.37 -14.68 1.85
C ASP A 24 33.18 -15.59 0.91
N ASN A 25 32.48 -16.42 0.13
CA ASN A 25 33.04 -17.31 -0.89
C ASN A 25 32.94 -16.73 -2.32
N GLY A 26 33.01 -15.41 -2.46
CA GLY A 26 32.94 -14.73 -3.75
C GLY A 26 31.52 -14.80 -4.35
N LEU A 27 31.41 -15.18 -5.62
CA LEU A 27 30.13 -15.29 -6.33
C LEU A 27 29.58 -16.72 -6.39
N ASP A 28 30.09 -17.66 -5.57
CA ASP A 28 29.54 -19.01 -5.55
C ASP A 28 28.02 -18.99 -5.30
N GLY A 29 27.25 -19.72 -6.10
CA GLY A 29 25.79 -19.69 -6.05
C GLY A 29 25.11 -18.45 -6.65
N TRP A 30 25.85 -17.51 -7.25
CA TRP A 30 25.32 -16.29 -7.87
C TRP A 30 25.80 -16.14 -9.32
N ARG A 31 24.94 -15.62 -10.20
CA ARG A 31 25.24 -15.50 -11.62
C ARG A 31 24.83 -14.14 -12.19
N LEU A 32 25.75 -13.51 -12.92
CA LEU A 32 25.44 -12.31 -13.70
C LEU A 32 24.47 -12.63 -14.85
N ASN A 33 23.41 -11.83 -14.97
CA ASN A 33 22.36 -12.02 -15.96
C ASN A 33 21.50 -10.74 -16.12
N PRO A 34 21.71 -9.86 -17.11
CA PRO A 34 22.92 -9.75 -17.92
C PRO A 34 24.06 -9.13 -17.11
N GLY A 35 25.27 -9.16 -17.63
CA GLY A 35 26.42 -8.51 -17.00
C GLY A 35 27.72 -9.09 -17.54
N LYS A 36 28.82 -8.39 -17.30
CA LYS A 36 30.17 -8.83 -17.66
C LYS A 36 31.05 -8.83 -16.41
N GLU A 37 32.14 -9.58 -16.48
CA GLU A 37 33.16 -9.58 -15.44
C GLU A 37 33.65 -8.15 -15.15
N GLY A 38 33.88 -7.84 -13.87
CA GLY A 38 34.23 -6.49 -13.40
C GLY A 38 33.04 -5.59 -13.05
N MET A 39 31.81 -5.93 -13.44
CA MET A 39 30.59 -5.22 -12.99
C MET A 39 30.09 -5.69 -11.62
N ALA A 40 30.65 -6.80 -11.13
CA ALA A 40 30.40 -7.37 -9.82
C ALA A 40 31.74 -7.59 -9.11
N THR A 41 31.93 -6.95 -7.95
CA THR A 41 33.11 -7.15 -7.10
C THR A 41 32.70 -7.52 -5.69
N VAL A 42 33.48 -8.39 -5.05
CA VAL A 42 33.23 -8.81 -3.67
C VAL A 42 34.36 -8.28 -2.81
N GLU A 43 34.02 -7.46 -1.83
CA GLU A 43 34.99 -6.68 -1.04
C GLU A 43 34.58 -6.66 0.43
N ASP A 44 35.56 -6.49 1.33
CA ASP A 44 35.30 -6.16 2.73
C ASP A 44 34.78 -4.71 2.81
N LEU A 45 33.62 -4.51 3.42
CA LEU A 45 33.03 -3.18 3.55
C LEU A 45 32.57 -2.90 4.97
N GLU A 46 32.92 -1.72 5.48
CA GLU A 46 32.46 -1.28 6.80
C GLU A 46 30.93 -1.29 6.89
N GLY A 47 30.42 -1.91 7.95
CA GLY A 47 29.00 -2.11 8.19
C GLY A 47 28.38 -3.32 7.49
N ALA A 48 29.09 -4.02 6.61
CA ALA A 48 28.68 -5.35 6.14
C ALA A 48 28.84 -6.40 7.27
N THR A 49 28.22 -7.56 7.08
CA THR A 49 28.28 -8.69 8.02
C THR A 49 29.53 -9.54 7.84
N GLY A 50 30.26 -9.30 6.74
CA GLY A 50 31.52 -9.90 6.33
C GLY A 50 31.96 -9.22 5.04
N LYS A 51 32.13 -10.00 3.97
CA LYS A 51 32.22 -9.42 2.62
C LYS A 51 30.86 -8.92 2.14
N ALA A 52 30.87 -8.11 1.10
CA ALA A 52 29.65 -7.68 0.42
C ALA A 52 29.89 -7.64 -1.10
N LEU A 53 28.81 -7.84 -1.85
CA LEU A 53 28.81 -7.71 -3.30
C LEU A 53 28.53 -6.25 -3.68
N ARG A 54 29.45 -5.64 -4.43
CA ARG A 54 29.19 -4.40 -5.18
C ARG A 54 28.75 -4.74 -6.58
N LEU A 55 27.64 -4.15 -7.02
CA LEU A 55 27.27 -4.08 -8.42
C LEU A 55 27.45 -2.65 -8.90
N HIS A 56 28.31 -2.47 -9.89
CA HIS A 56 28.57 -1.19 -10.52
C HIS A 56 28.38 -1.30 -12.03
N THR A 57 27.65 -0.34 -12.59
CA THR A 57 27.49 -0.20 -14.03
C THR A 57 27.67 1.25 -14.45
N ASP A 58 28.35 1.43 -15.58
CA ASP A 58 28.50 2.70 -16.29
C ASP A 58 28.25 2.43 -17.78
N GLY A 59 26.99 2.54 -18.19
CA GLY A 59 26.54 2.38 -19.56
C GLY A 59 26.09 0.98 -19.97
N ALA A 60 25.65 0.14 -19.02
CA ALA A 60 25.12 -1.19 -19.32
C ALA A 60 23.97 -1.64 -18.40
N THR A 61 23.04 -2.42 -18.95
CA THR A 61 22.11 -3.21 -18.13
C THR A 61 22.89 -4.28 -17.36
N LEU A 62 22.58 -4.43 -16.08
CA LEU A 62 23.28 -5.35 -15.18
C LEU A 62 22.26 -6.07 -14.31
N GLY A 63 22.50 -7.34 -14.01
CA GLY A 63 21.74 -8.09 -13.03
C GLY A 63 22.57 -9.22 -12.45
N ILE A 64 22.24 -9.60 -11.22
CA ILE A 64 22.76 -10.81 -10.59
C ILE A 64 21.60 -11.59 -9.96
N ASP A 65 21.60 -12.89 -10.20
CA ASP A 65 20.60 -13.84 -9.73
C ASP A 65 21.25 -14.80 -8.73
N SER A 66 20.56 -15.07 -7.62
CA SER A 66 20.92 -16.21 -6.77
C SER A 66 20.55 -17.52 -7.49
N THR A 67 21.13 -18.63 -7.05
CA THR A 67 20.72 -19.96 -7.50
C THR A 67 19.22 -20.17 -7.26
N PRO A 68 18.44 -20.61 -8.26
CA PRO A 68 17.02 -20.90 -8.09
C PRO A 68 16.76 -22.04 -7.10
N LEU A 69 15.86 -21.77 -6.15
CA LEU A 69 15.30 -22.77 -5.25
C LEU A 69 14.01 -23.32 -5.84
N VAL A 70 13.96 -24.64 -6.03
CA VAL A 70 12.86 -25.34 -6.72
C VAL A 70 11.69 -25.59 -5.78
N LEU A 71 10.49 -25.20 -6.20
CA LEU A 71 9.23 -25.50 -5.51
C LEU A 71 8.94 -27.01 -5.57
N GLY A 72 8.58 -27.60 -4.44
CA GLY A 72 8.38 -29.04 -4.24
C GLY A 72 9.67 -29.83 -3.93
N ARG A 73 10.85 -29.20 -4.03
CA ARG A 73 12.14 -29.81 -3.67
C ARG A 73 12.85 -29.05 -2.56
N ASP A 74 13.14 -27.78 -2.81
CA ASP A 74 13.87 -26.90 -1.89
C ASP A 74 12.89 -26.02 -1.07
N LEU A 75 11.74 -25.71 -1.66
CA LEU A 75 10.68 -24.88 -1.09
C LEU A 75 9.34 -25.62 -1.13
N ASP A 76 8.48 -25.44 -0.13
CA ASP A 76 7.10 -25.94 -0.14
C ASP A 76 6.20 -24.96 -0.94
N PRO A 77 5.52 -25.40 -2.02
CA PRO A 77 4.66 -24.53 -2.82
C PRO A 77 3.44 -23.98 -2.06
N ALA A 78 3.04 -24.61 -0.95
CA ALA A 78 1.97 -24.13 -0.08
C ALA A 78 2.46 -23.09 0.95
N GLN A 79 3.77 -22.90 1.07
CA GLN A 79 4.42 -22.06 2.07
C GLN A 79 4.69 -20.65 1.53
N VAL A 80 4.41 -19.64 2.36
CA VAL A 80 4.84 -18.26 2.12
C VAL A 80 6.29 -18.11 2.55
N TYR A 81 7.11 -17.46 1.74
CA TYR A 81 8.50 -17.17 2.04
C TYR A 81 8.75 -15.68 2.13
N ARG A 82 9.60 -15.29 3.09
CA ARG A 82 10.19 -13.98 3.19
C ARG A 82 11.50 -13.98 2.43
N LEU A 83 11.57 -13.18 1.36
CA LEU A 83 12.83 -12.90 0.67
C LEU A 83 13.37 -11.58 1.17
N GLU A 84 14.62 -11.55 1.57
CA GLU A 84 15.25 -10.34 2.07
C GLU A 84 16.74 -10.23 1.73
N ALA A 85 17.25 -9.01 1.78
CA ALA A 85 18.68 -8.71 1.73
C ALA A 85 18.99 -7.36 2.40
N ARG A 86 20.24 -7.16 2.76
CA ARG A 86 20.80 -5.86 3.09
C ARG A 86 21.29 -5.20 1.81
N VAL A 87 20.93 -3.93 1.63
CA VAL A 87 21.30 -3.13 0.46
C VAL A 87 21.83 -1.79 0.90
N ARG A 88 22.82 -1.26 0.17
CA ARG A 88 23.33 0.10 0.35
C ARG A 88 23.45 0.76 -1.02
N LEU A 89 22.60 1.75 -1.27
CA LEU A 89 22.64 2.54 -2.50
C LEU A 89 23.74 3.60 -2.39
N VAL A 90 24.71 3.56 -3.30
CA VAL A 90 25.79 4.56 -3.40
C VAL A 90 25.37 5.68 -4.34
N ALA A 91 25.01 5.33 -5.57
CA ALA A 91 24.56 6.28 -6.58
C ALA A 91 23.67 5.60 -7.62
N LEU A 92 22.74 6.36 -8.20
CA LEU A 92 21.97 5.92 -9.36
C LEU A 92 21.64 7.14 -10.21
N GLU A 93 22.43 7.33 -11.26
CA GLU A 93 22.38 8.53 -12.12
C GLU A 93 21.45 8.31 -13.31
N ARG A 94 21.40 7.07 -13.83
CA ARG A 94 20.59 6.72 -15.00
C ARG A 94 20.00 5.33 -14.88
N GLY A 95 18.74 5.19 -15.26
CA GLY A 95 17.98 3.94 -15.18
C GLY A 95 17.26 3.73 -13.84
N THR A 96 16.86 2.49 -13.61
CA THR A 96 16.23 2.02 -12.38
C THR A 96 16.98 0.81 -11.86
N ALA A 97 17.30 0.80 -10.58
CA ALA A 97 17.78 -0.40 -9.91
C ALA A 97 16.63 -1.05 -9.12
N ALA A 98 16.63 -2.37 -9.00
CA ALA A 98 15.61 -3.08 -8.23
C ALA A 98 16.15 -4.37 -7.60
N LEU A 99 15.84 -4.55 -6.32
CA LEU A 99 15.90 -5.84 -5.64
C LEU A 99 14.54 -6.51 -5.83
N THR A 100 14.52 -7.73 -6.37
CA THR A 100 13.31 -8.42 -6.80
C THR A 100 13.32 -9.90 -6.45
N ALA A 101 12.13 -10.45 -6.27
CA ALA A 101 11.88 -11.89 -6.25
C ALA A 101 11.49 -12.34 -7.67
N CYS A 102 12.20 -13.29 -8.25
CA CYS A 102 11.93 -13.81 -9.58
C CYS A 102 11.36 -15.23 -9.49
N VAL A 103 10.19 -15.44 -10.11
CA VAL A 103 9.56 -16.75 -10.25
C VAL A 103 9.72 -17.20 -11.69
N VAL A 104 10.24 -18.42 -11.88
CA VAL A 104 10.51 -19.00 -13.20
C VAL A 104 9.76 -20.33 -13.38
N ASP A 105 9.50 -20.70 -14.62
CA ASP A 105 9.03 -22.04 -14.99
C ASP A 105 10.18 -23.07 -15.02
N ALA A 106 9.85 -24.31 -15.40
CA ALA A 106 10.81 -25.41 -15.45
C ALA A 106 11.94 -25.21 -16.48
N ASP A 107 11.71 -24.38 -17.50
CA ASP A 107 12.70 -24.02 -18.51
C ASP A 107 13.56 -22.82 -18.09
N GLY A 108 13.32 -22.27 -16.90
CA GLY A 108 14.01 -21.09 -16.38
C GLY A 108 13.50 -19.77 -16.97
N LYS A 109 12.39 -19.78 -17.71
CA LYS A 109 11.76 -18.56 -18.23
C LYS A 109 11.01 -17.87 -17.08
N ARG A 110 11.21 -16.56 -16.98
CA ARG A 110 10.60 -15.72 -15.95
C ARG A 110 9.08 -15.59 -16.17
N LEU A 111 8.31 -16.07 -15.20
CA LEU A 111 6.86 -15.94 -15.13
C LEU A 111 6.46 -14.66 -14.39
N ALA A 112 7.18 -14.32 -13.33
CA ALA A 112 6.97 -13.08 -12.59
C ALA A 112 8.26 -12.50 -12.02
N GLN A 113 8.25 -11.18 -11.83
CA GLN A 113 9.31 -10.44 -11.15
C GLN A 113 8.67 -9.43 -10.20
N TYR A 114 8.71 -9.73 -8.90
CA TYR A 114 8.11 -8.90 -7.88
C TYR A 114 9.16 -7.98 -7.27
N ALA A 115 8.92 -6.67 -7.31
CA ALA A 115 9.78 -5.72 -6.64
C ALA A 115 9.71 -5.91 -5.12
N ILE A 116 10.88 -6.06 -4.50
CA ILE A 116 11.08 -5.92 -3.05
C ILE A 116 11.39 -4.45 -2.74
N GLN A 117 12.26 -3.84 -3.56
CA GLN A 117 12.56 -2.42 -3.55
C GLN A 117 12.97 -1.99 -4.95
N SER A 118 12.59 -0.78 -5.36
CA SER A 118 13.09 -0.15 -6.59
C SER A 118 13.63 1.24 -6.27
N TRP A 119 14.65 1.65 -7.02
CA TRP A 119 15.28 2.96 -6.94
C TRP A 119 15.30 3.54 -8.35
N PRO A 120 14.58 4.66 -8.62
CA PRO A 120 14.72 5.39 -9.87
C PRO A 120 15.97 6.28 -9.85
N ALA A 121 16.42 6.71 -11.03
CA ALA A 121 17.46 7.72 -11.19
C ALA A 121 17.24 8.94 -10.28
N GLY A 122 18.32 9.42 -9.65
CA GLY A 122 18.29 10.50 -8.66
C GLY A 122 17.91 10.07 -7.25
N SER A 123 17.70 8.77 -6.99
CA SER A 123 17.55 8.25 -5.62
C SER A 123 18.74 8.64 -4.75
N LYS A 124 18.46 9.15 -3.55
CA LYS A 124 19.52 9.61 -2.63
C LYS A 124 20.33 8.43 -2.11
N PRO A 125 21.66 8.58 -1.95
CA PRO A 125 22.49 7.60 -1.28
C PRO A 125 21.93 7.28 0.11
N ALA A 126 22.00 6.01 0.50
CA ALA A 126 21.53 5.54 1.80
C ALA A 126 22.55 4.58 2.41
N GLY A 127 22.59 4.54 3.74
CA GLY A 127 23.34 3.52 4.46
C GLY A 127 22.79 2.11 4.23
N TRP A 128 23.32 1.14 4.96
CA TRP A 128 22.81 -0.23 4.93
C TRP A 128 21.36 -0.29 5.42
N LEU A 129 20.50 -0.85 4.58
CA LEU A 129 19.08 -1.02 4.84
C LEU A 129 18.68 -2.47 4.57
N ARG A 130 17.95 -3.10 5.49
CA ARG A 130 17.32 -4.40 5.22
C ARG A 130 16.04 -4.18 4.42
N ARG A 131 15.83 -4.97 3.38
CA ARG A 131 14.65 -4.93 2.52
C ARG A 131 14.11 -6.33 2.35
N ALA A 132 12.78 -6.47 2.41
CA ALA A 132 12.13 -7.76 2.37
C ALA A 132 10.74 -7.69 1.72
N ALA A 133 10.32 -8.79 1.11
CA ALA A 133 8.93 -9.00 0.72
C ALA A 133 8.49 -10.44 1.00
N LEU A 134 7.18 -10.63 1.08
CA LEU A 134 6.55 -11.93 1.22
C LEU A 134 6.08 -12.42 -0.15
N VAL A 135 6.43 -13.65 -0.51
CA VAL A 135 6.11 -14.28 -1.79
C VAL A 135 5.51 -15.66 -1.51
N GLY A 136 4.43 -15.99 -2.21
CA GLY A 136 3.74 -17.27 -2.06
C GLY A 136 2.24 -17.12 -1.86
N PRO A 137 1.53 -18.22 -1.57
CA PRO A 137 0.07 -18.24 -1.54
C PRO A 137 -0.52 -17.20 -0.59
N GLY A 138 -1.58 -16.52 -1.03
CA GLY A 138 -2.30 -15.53 -0.22
C GLY A 138 -1.57 -14.20 0.00
N THR A 139 -0.42 -13.96 -0.64
CA THR A 139 0.21 -12.63 -0.71
C THR A 139 -0.15 -11.92 -2.02
N ASP A 140 0.17 -10.63 -2.12
CA ASP A 140 0.08 -9.88 -3.39
C ASP A 140 1.13 -10.32 -4.43
N LYS A 141 2.03 -11.23 -4.05
CA LYS A 141 3.12 -11.81 -4.84
C LYS A 141 2.98 -13.34 -4.82
N ALA A 142 1.78 -13.81 -5.12
CA ALA A 142 1.48 -15.24 -5.22
C ALA A 142 2.22 -15.90 -6.38
N TYR A 143 2.53 -17.18 -6.27
CA TYR A 143 3.15 -17.93 -7.36
C TYR A 143 2.22 -17.96 -8.59
N PRO A 144 2.69 -17.53 -9.77
CA PRO A 144 1.93 -17.69 -11.01
C PRO A 144 1.70 -19.17 -11.35
N GLU A 145 0.70 -19.44 -12.17
CA GLU A 145 0.52 -20.77 -12.77
C GLU A 145 1.80 -21.20 -13.51
N GLY A 146 2.23 -22.44 -13.29
CA GLY A 146 3.47 -22.98 -13.87
C GLY A 146 4.75 -22.64 -13.11
N ALA A 147 4.67 -21.96 -11.96
CA ALA A 147 5.83 -21.68 -11.12
C ALA A 147 6.60 -22.95 -10.75
N HIS A 148 7.91 -22.94 -11.01
CA HIS A 148 8.81 -24.05 -10.74
C HIS A 148 9.91 -23.68 -9.75
N ALA A 149 10.49 -22.48 -9.84
CA ALA A 149 11.55 -22.06 -8.94
C ALA A 149 11.49 -20.56 -8.60
N LEU A 150 12.12 -20.21 -7.49
CA LEU A 150 12.19 -18.86 -6.93
C LEU A 150 13.66 -18.48 -6.69
N HIS A 151 14.05 -17.25 -7.02
CA HIS A 151 15.35 -16.70 -6.66
C HIS A 151 15.30 -15.21 -6.35
N LEU A 152 16.33 -14.72 -5.67
CA LEU A 152 16.55 -13.30 -5.44
C LEU A 152 17.35 -12.70 -6.60
N ARG A 153 17.00 -11.49 -7.02
CA ARG A 153 17.68 -10.77 -8.09
C ARG A 153 17.89 -9.30 -7.72
N LEU A 154 19.10 -8.80 -7.92
CA LEU A 154 19.38 -7.36 -7.96
C LEU A 154 19.73 -6.96 -9.40
N SER A 155 19.08 -5.94 -9.95
CA SER A 155 19.32 -5.53 -11.34
C SER A 155 19.17 -4.03 -11.59
N PHE A 156 19.88 -3.54 -12.59
CA PHE A 156 19.80 -2.21 -13.20
C PHE A 156 19.18 -2.33 -14.59
N TYR A 157 18.19 -1.50 -14.89
CA TYR A 157 17.52 -1.46 -16.19
C TYR A 157 17.25 -0.03 -16.64
N GLU A 158 17.44 0.20 -17.93
CA GLU A 158 17.09 1.43 -18.64
C GLU A 158 16.74 1.02 -20.09
N PRO A 159 15.66 1.55 -20.69
CA PRO A 159 15.19 1.09 -22.01
C PRO A 159 16.22 1.13 -23.15
N LYS A 160 17.18 2.05 -23.13
CA LYS A 160 18.29 2.15 -24.10
C LYS A 160 19.52 1.35 -23.67
N GLY A 161 19.48 0.70 -22.51
CA GLY A 161 20.54 -0.14 -21.95
C GLY A 161 21.64 0.62 -21.22
N ASP A 162 21.55 1.95 -21.16
CA ASP A 162 22.58 2.84 -20.65
C ASP A 162 22.35 3.14 -19.16
N CYS A 163 22.50 2.13 -18.30
CA CYS A 163 22.34 2.31 -16.86
C CYS A 163 23.65 2.81 -16.22
N GLN A 164 23.53 3.69 -15.23
CA GLN A 164 24.65 4.22 -14.47
C GLN A 164 24.31 4.19 -12.99
N GLY A 165 24.98 3.34 -12.22
CA GLY A 165 24.70 3.17 -10.81
C GLY A 165 25.65 2.23 -10.07
N ASP A 166 25.51 2.27 -8.75
CA ASP A 166 26.38 1.58 -7.80
C ASP A 166 25.60 1.21 -6.53
N ILE A 167 25.47 -0.09 -6.28
CA ILE A 167 24.71 -0.66 -5.15
C ILE A 167 25.48 -1.82 -4.54
N TRP A 168 25.50 -1.87 -3.21
CA TRP A 168 25.96 -3.02 -2.46
C TRP A 168 24.81 -3.92 -2.03
N LEU A 169 25.09 -5.22 -1.97
CA LEU A 169 24.21 -6.30 -1.54
C LEU A 169 24.95 -7.19 -0.53
N ASP A 170 24.28 -7.57 0.55
CA ASP A 170 24.79 -8.46 1.60
C ASP A 170 23.62 -9.19 2.29
N ASP A 171 23.92 -10.26 3.03
CA ASP A 171 23.03 -10.98 3.94
C ASP A 171 21.65 -11.31 3.32
N CYS A 172 21.70 -12.04 2.21
CA CYS A 172 20.52 -12.45 1.45
C CYS A 172 19.85 -13.68 2.04
N ALA A 173 18.52 -13.72 2.13
CA ALA A 173 17.81 -14.87 2.65
C ALA A 173 16.47 -15.13 1.96
N ILE A 174 16.08 -16.41 1.92
CA ILE A 174 14.71 -16.87 1.61
C ILE A 174 14.30 -17.77 2.76
N THR A 175 13.49 -17.27 3.68
CA THR A 175 13.09 -18.00 4.88
C THR A 175 11.58 -18.26 4.91
N PRO A 176 11.11 -19.38 5.47
CA PRO A 176 9.69 -19.60 5.68
C PRO A 176 9.11 -18.45 6.50
N ALA A 177 8.03 -17.85 6.00
CA ALA A 177 7.26 -16.86 6.73
C ALA A 177 6.01 -17.52 7.33
N PRO A 178 5.46 -17.02 8.43
CA PRO A 178 4.16 -17.48 8.90
C PRO A 178 3.11 -17.39 7.80
N ALA A 179 2.20 -18.35 7.75
CA ALA A 179 1.04 -18.29 6.88
C ALA A 179 0.35 -16.92 7.08
N GLN A 180 0.01 -16.26 5.97
CA GLN A 180 -0.66 -14.96 6.08
C GLN A 180 -1.99 -15.15 6.80
N ARG A 181 -2.21 -14.34 7.84
CA ARG A 181 -3.41 -14.40 8.71
C ARG A 181 -4.72 -14.30 7.91
N PHE A 182 -4.67 -13.75 6.69
CA PHE A 182 -5.79 -13.62 5.76
C PHE A 182 -5.50 -14.24 4.38
N GLY A 183 -4.62 -15.24 4.28
CA GLY A 183 -4.20 -15.82 3.00
C GLY A 183 -5.31 -16.49 2.18
N ALA A 184 -6.45 -16.83 2.80
CA ALA A 184 -7.63 -17.35 2.13
C ALA A 184 -8.57 -16.26 1.60
N TRP A 185 -8.33 -14.99 1.96
CA TRP A 185 -9.07 -13.86 1.38
C TRP A 185 -8.53 -13.61 -0.04
N PRO A 186 -9.39 -13.18 -0.98
CA PRO A 186 -8.94 -12.83 -2.32
C PRO A 186 -7.98 -11.63 -2.31
N ALA A 187 -7.32 -11.33 -3.43
CA ALA A 187 -6.47 -10.13 -3.52
C ALA A 187 -7.29 -8.82 -3.46
N SER A 188 -8.55 -8.87 -3.87
CA SER A 188 -9.48 -7.74 -3.80
C SER A 188 -10.92 -8.23 -3.71
N ILE A 189 -11.79 -7.38 -3.15
CA ILE A 189 -13.22 -7.61 -3.03
C ILE A 189 -13.92 -6.45 -3.73
N VAL A 190 -14.74 -6.76 -4.72
CA VAL A 190 -15.61 -5.79 -5.42
C VAL A 190 -17.03 -5.97 -4.92
N ALA A 191 -17.68 -4.87 -4.55
CA ALA A 191 -19.08 -4.87 -4.18
C ALA A 191 -19.86 -3.86 -5.04
N ARG A 192 -20.95 -4.33 -5.64
CA ARG A 192 -21.92 -3.55 -6.41
C ARG A 192 -23.18 -3.39 -5.57
N LEU A 193 -23.56 -2.13 -5.36
CA LEU A 193 -24.69 -1.68 -4.56
C LEU A 193 -25.47 -0.63 -5.35
N GLN A 194 -26.47 -1.08 -6.12
CA GLN A 194 -27.26 -0.22 -7.01
C GLN A 194 -26.33 0.56 -7.98
N ASP A 195 -26.30 1.88 -7.86
CA ASP A 195 -25.50 2.77 -8.70
C ASP A 195 -24.03 2.85 -8.26
N LEU A 196 -23.68 2.33 -7.08
CA LEU A 196 -22.35 2.42 -6.51
C LEU A 196 -21.60 1.10 -6.65
N GLU A 197 -20.35 1.15 -7.08
CA GLU A 197 -19.43 0.02 -7.01
C GLU A 197 -18.15 0.46 -6.29
N VAL A 198 -17.72 -0.35 -5.32
CA VAL A 198 -16.49 -0.13 -4.55
C VAL A 198 -15.56 -1.33 -4.64
N ARG A 199 -14.26 -1.08 -4.47
CA ARG A 199 -13.26 -2.15 -4.30
C ARG A 199 -12.45 -1.95 -3.03
N PHE A 200 -12.27 -3.02 -2.29
CA PHE A 200 -11.27 -3.15 -1.22
C PHE A 200 -10.12 -4.04 -1.71
N GLU A 201 -8.88 -3.77 -1.34
CA GLU A 201 -7.75 -4.61 -1.80
C GLU A 201 -6.66 -4.85 -0.75
N SER A 202 -6.01 -6.00 -0.83
CA SER A 202 -4.98 -6.44 0.12
C SER A 202 -3.68 -5.63 -0.01
N ARG A 203 -3.32 -5.21 -1.22
CA ARG A 203 -2.09 -4.42 -1.50
C ARG A 203 -2.08 -3.06 -0.81
N SER A 204 -3.25 -2.51 -0.51
CA SER A 204 -3.42 -1.28 0.26
C SER A 204 -3.81 -1.55 1.72
N PHE A 205 -3.52 -2.75 2.23
CA PHE A 205 -3.85 -3.19 3.57
C PHE A 205 -5.36 -3.11 3.86
N TRP A 206 -6.17 -3.57 2.91
CA TRP A 206 -7.63 -3.68 3.04
C TRP A 206 -8.32 -2.35 3.37
N THR A 207 -8.02 -1.34 2.57
CA THR A 207 -8.74 -0.06 2.53
C THR A 207 -9.70 -0.05 1.35
N LEU A 208 -10.61 0.93 1.30
CA LEU A 208 -11.23 1.34 0.04
C LEU A 208 -10.12 1.62 -0.99
N TYR A 209 -10.38 1.39 -2.28
CA TYR A 209 -9.40 1.60 -3.34
C TYR A 209 -10.00 2.06 -4.67
N ARG A 210 -11.31 1.92 -4.82
CA ARG A 210 -12.01 2.25 -6.05
C ARG A 210 -13.42 2.68 -5.73
N ILE A 211 -13.88 3.73 -6.42
CA ILE A 211 -15.23 4.24 -6.37
C ILE A 211 -15.70 4.45 -7.81
N ASP A 212 -16.74 3.72 -8.19
CA ASP A 212 -17.45 3.80 -9.45
C ASP A 212 -18.89 4.20 -9.17
N TYR A 213 -19.45 5.15 -9.93
CA TYR A 213 -20.83 5.60 -9.79
C TYR A 213 -21.55 5.65 -11.13
N GLN A 214 -22.67 4.94 -11.24
CA GLN A 214 -23.45 4.74 -12.45
C GLN A 214 -22.56 4.35 -13.64
N GLY A 215 -21.70 3.35 -13.43
CA GLY A 215 -20.75 2.84 -14.42
C GLY A 215 -19.56 3.77 -14.77
N THR A 216 -19.37 4.86 -14.04
CA THR A 216 -18.25 5.80 -14.26
C THR A 216 -17.27 5.80 -13.09
N ARG A 217 -15.99 5.62 -13.41
CA ARG A 217 -14.89 5.70 -12.45
C ARG A 217 -14.71 7.13 -11.93
N LEU A 218 -14.85 7.32 -10.62
CA LEU A 218 -14.62 8.62 -9.98
C LEU A 218 -13.25 8.72 -9.31
N GLY A 219 -12.77 7.61 -8.74
CA GLY A 219 -11.45 7.53 -8.10
C GLY A 219 -10.36 6.94 -9.01
N ARG A 220 -9.08 7.24 -8.76
CA ARG A 220 -7.95 6.61 -9.45
C ARG A 220 -7.83 5.14 -9.06
N ASP A 221 -7.60 4.27 -10.04
CA ASP A 221 -7.43 2.82 -9.87
C ASP A 221 -6.09 2.36 -10.45
N THR A 222 -5.03 2.94 -9.91
CA THR A 222 -3.64 2.64 -10.28
C THR A 222 -2.82 2.52 -9.01
N PHE A 223 -1.92 1.53 -8.94
CA PHE A 223 -1.04 1.37 -7.78
C PHE A 223 -0.32 2.68 -7.42
N GLY A 224 -0.26 3.02 -6.12
CA GLY A 224 0.14 4.34 -5.63
C GLY A 224 -1.01 5.33 -5.40
N SER A 225 -2.24 4.98 -5.78
CA SER A 225 -3.45 5.75 -5.46
C SER A 225 -3.96 5.31 -4.08
N HIS A 226 -3.38 5.86 -3.01
CA HIS A 226 -3.70 5.47 -1.63
C HIS A 226 -4.99 6.15 -1.13
N TYR A 227 -5.88 5.38 -0.48
CA TYR A 227 -7.21 5.84 -0.04
C TYR A 227 -7.44 5.84 1.50
N GLY A 228 -6.68 5.07 2.27
CA GLY A 228 -6.93 4.95 3.71
C GLY A 228 -6.12 5.90 4.59
N THR A 229 -5.78 5.41 5.79
CA THR A 229 -4.92 6.11 6.74
C THR A 229 -3.44 5.99 6.38
N VAL A 230 -2.70 7.11 6.47
CA VAL A 230 -1.24 7.15 6.26
C VAL A 230 -0.59 8.08 7.27
N ALA A 231 0.37 7.55 8.02
CA ALA A 231 1.20 8.34 8.93
C ALA A 231 2.53 8.71 8.26
N SER A 232 2.88 10.00 8.24
CA SER A 232 4.25 10.44 7.96
C SER A 232 5.00 10.54 9.28
N VAL A 233 5.76 9.51 9.64
CA VAL A 233 6.54 9.46 10.88
C VAL A 233 7.86 10.20 10.72
N LYS A 234 8.21 11.03 11.70
CA LYS A 234 9.45 11.82 11.68
C LYS A 234 10.67 10.90 11.64
N GLY A 235 11.60 11.17 10.73
CA GLY A 235 12.82 10.37 10.54
C GLY A 235 12.62 9.04 9.81
N VAL A 236 11.40 8.71 9.39
CA VAL A 236 11.07 7.41 8.76
C VAL A 236 10.40 7.62 7.40
N GLY A 237 9.34 8.43 7.34
CA GLY A 237 8.54 8.65 6.13
C GLY A 237 7.12 8.13 6.25
N PHE A 238 6.46 7.89 5.12
CA PHE A 238 5.07 7.43 5.04
C PHE A 238 4.93 5.93 5.34
N ILE A 239 3.92 5.57 6.12
CA ILE A 239 3.50 4.19 6.41
C ILE A 239 1.97 4.14 6.39
N GLY A 240 1.40 3.13 5.72
CA GLY A 240 -0.05 2.89 5.66
C GLY A 240 -0.63 2.90 4.26
N SER A 241 -1.81 2.29 4.08
CA SER A 241 -2.61 2.33 2.84
C SER A 241 -1.87 1.97 1.54
N GLY A 242 -0.84 1.13 1.59
CA GLY A 242 -0.02 0.70 0.45
C GLY A 242 1.36 1.38 0.35
N HIS A 243 1.69 2.32 1.24
CA HIS A 243 3.07 2.83 1.38
C HIS A 243 3.97 1.74 1.95
N THR A 244 5.02 1.42 1.21
CA THR A 244 5.99 0.34 1.50
C THR A 244 7.43 0.79 1.28
N GLU A 245 7.65 2.03 0.85
CA GLU A 245 8.92 2.54 0.32
C GLU A 245 10.04 2.58 1.39
N ASN A 246 9.64 2.62 2.66
CA ASN A 246 10.55 2.73 3.80
C ASN A 246 10.90 1.36 4.40
N GLY A 247 10.34 0.26 3.88
CA GLY A 247 10.52 -1.10 4.42
C GLY A 247 9.66 -1.42 5.65
N GLU A 248 8.83 -0.46 6.08
CA GLU A 248 7.83 -0.62 7.13
C GLU A 248 6.43 -0.49 6.53
N THR A 249 5.51 -1.33 6.99
CA THR A 249 4.14 -1.40 6.47
C THR A 249 3.13 -1.38 7.61
N GLU A 250 1.90 -1.01 7.27
CA GLU A 250 0.76 -1.23 8.15
C GLU A 250 0.59 -2.73 8.42
N GLN A 251 0.35 -3.05 9.69
CA GLN A 251 0.16 -4.42 10.15
C GLN A 251 -1.34 -4.64 10.36
N VAL A 252 -1.96 -5.42 9.48
CA VAL A 252 -3.37 -5.79 9.65
C VAL A 252 -3.47 -6.87 10.71
N VAL A 253 -4.12 -6.54 11.84
CA VAL A 253 -4.29 -7.42 12.99
C VAL A 253 -5.55 -8.24 12.83
N ASP A 254 -6.68 -7.63 12.50
CA ASP A 254 -7.96 -8.32 12.31
C ASP A 254 -8.75 -7.77 11.12
N LEU A 255 -9.53 -8.63 10.48
CA LEU A 255 -10.43 -8.28 9.38
C LEU A 255 -11.74 -9.07 9.48
N ALA A 256 -12.84 -8.36 9.28
CA ALA A 256 -14.15 -8.97 9.08
C ALA A 256 -14.89 -8.26 7.96
N LEU A 257 -15.53 -9.05 7.10
CA LEU A 257 -16.47 -8.55 6.10
C LEU A 257 -17.86 -9.08 6.44
N SER A 258 -18.85 -8.20 6.39
CA SER A 258 -20.25 -8.60 6.33
C SER A 258 -20.91 -8.02 5.08
N VAL A 259 -21.82 -8.79 4.49
CA VAL A 259 -22.64 -8.38 3.35
C VAL A 259 -24.08 -8.65 3.73
N ASP A 260 -24.92 -7.63 3.65
CA ASP A 260 -26.33 -7.68 4.06
C ASP A 260 -26.51 -8.24 5.49
N GLY A 261 -25.64 -7.82 6.41
CA GLY A 261 -25.62 -8.29 7.80
C GLY A 261 -25.10 -9.72 8.02
N GLN A 262 -24.66 -10.42 6.98
CA GLN A 262 -24.13 -11.79 7.09
C GLN A 262 -22.59 -11.81 7.04
N PRO A 263 -21.90 -12.35 8.06
CA PRO A 263 -20.44 -12.53 8.04
C PRO A 263 -19.97 -13.37 6.85
N GLN A 264 -18.81 -13.03 6.30
CA GLN A 264 -18.22 -13.71 5.13
C GLN A 264 -16.85 -14.31 5.50
N GLN A 265 -16.72 -15.64 5.42
CA GLN A 265 -15.49 -16.35 5.81
C GLN A 265 -15.25 -17.60 4.91
N PRO A 266 -14.27 -17.58 3.99
CA PRO A 266 -13.63 -16.39 3.45
C PRO A 266 -14.64 -15.56 2.61
N PRO A 267 -14.36 -14.27 2.38
CA PRO A 267 -15.17 -13.47 1.47
C PRO A 267 -14.98 -13.88 0.00
N ARG A 268 -15.99 -13.61 -0.81
CA ARG A 268 -15.93 -13.77 -2.27
C ARG A 268 -15.23 -12.57 -2.90
N GLU A 269 -14.68 -12.76 -4.09
CA GLU A 269 -14.08 -11.69 -4.90
C GLU A 269 -15.09 -10.63 -5.35
N LEU A 270 -16.36 -11.04 -5.55
CA LEU A 270 -17.39 -10.19 -6.14
C LEU A 270 -18.76 -10.41 -5.48
N TYR A 271 -19.42 -9.30 -5.18
CA TYR A 271 -20.81 -9.22 -4.73
C TYR A 271 -21.62 -8.33 -5.68
N GLU A 272 -22.48 -8.93 -6.52
CA GLU A 272 -23.17 -8.25 -7.64
C GLU A 272 -24.38 -7.40 -7.25
N ALA A 273 -24.98 -7.65 -6.08
CA ALA A 273 -26.24 -7.02 -5.68
C ALA A 273 -26.35 -6.88 -4.14
N ALA A 274 -25.29 -6.38 -3.52
CA ALA A 274 -25.32 -6.11 -2.08
C ALA A 274 -26.18 -4.88 -1.78
N ARG A 275 -26.92 -4.91 -0.68
CA ARG A 275 -27.63 -3.75 -0.12
C ARG A 275 -26.76 -3.02 0.88
N GLU A 276 -25.93 -3.76 1.60
CA GLU A 276 -24.93 -3.23 2.51
C GLU A 276 -23.67 -4.08 2.46
N VAL A 277 -22.52 -3.41 2.53
CA VAL A 277 -21.23 -4.04 2.82
C VAL A 277 -20.56 -3.31 3.97
N VAL A 278 -20.07 -4.05 4.96
CA VAL A 278 -19.29 -3.52 6.08
C VAL A 278 -17.95 -4.23 6.14
N LEU A 279 -16.86 -3.47 6.02
CA LEU A 279 -15.50 -3.92 6.28
C LEU A 279 -15.04 -3.36 7.61
N LEU A 280 -14.68 -4.26 8.53
CA LEU A 280 -14.03 -3.94 9.79
C LEU A 280 -12.56 -4.32 9.70
N LYS A 281 -11.67 -3.40 10.07
CA LYS A 281 -10.24 -3.62 10.09
C LYS A 281 -9.63 -3.13 11.39
N HIS A 282 -8.97 -4.02 12.12
CA HIS A 282 -8.02 -3.66 13.17
C HIS A 282 -6.61 -3.72 12.60
N SER A 283 -5.84 -2.65 12.76
CA SER A 283 -4.51 -2.54 12.17
C SER A 283 -3.60 -1.67 13.02
N ARG A 284 -2.29 -1.77 12.76
CA ARG A 284 -1.27 -0.98 13.45
C ARG A 284 -0.35 -0.28 12.48
N ILE A 285 -0.07 1.00 12.76
CA ILE A 285 0.99 1.77 12.11
C ILE A 285 1.96 2.19 13.22
N ARG A 286 3.01 1.38 13.43
CA ARG A 286 3.91 1.48 14.59
C ARG A 286 3.14 1.47 15.93
N ASP A 287 3.23 2.57 16.69
CA ASP A 287 2.60 2.75 17.99
C ASP A 287 1.16 3.29 17.88
N LEU A 288 0.62 3.46 16.66
CA LEU A 288 -0.79 3.75 16.42
C LEU A 288 -1.57 2.46 16.25
N ASP A 289 -2.53 2.23 17.14
CA ASP A 289 -3.55 1.19 17.04
C ASP A 289 -4.80 1.78 16.39
N LEU A 290 -5.28 1.17 15.30
CA LEU A 290 -6.37 1.72 14.48
C LEU A 290 -7.48 0.69 14.29
N ASN A 291 -8.70 1.08 14.64
CA ASN A 291 -9.93 0.39 14.28
C ASN A 291 -10.62 1.20 13.18
N THR A 292 -10.72 0.62 11.99
CA THR A 292 -11.33 1.23 10.80
C THR A 292 -12.61 0.50 10.45
N THR A 293 -13.68 1.25 10.21
CA THR A 293 -14.95 0.73 9.73
C THR A 293 -15.28 1.42 8.41
N ILE A 294 -15.56 0.64 7.36
CA ILE A 294 -16.08 1.16 6.10
C ILE A 294 -17.44 0.51 5.85
N THR A 295 -18.48 1.33 5.81
CA THR A 295 -19.85 0.90 5.51
C THR A 295 -20.28 1.49 4.19
N VAL A 296 -20.81 0.66 3.29
CA VAL A 296 -21.37 1.08 2.01
C VAL A 296 -22.81 0.60 1.93
N ARG A 297 -23.75 1.54 1.81
CA ARG A 297 -25.18 1.30 1.56
C ARG A 297 -25.84 2.57 1.06
N ASP A 298 -27.01 2.47 0.45
CA ASP A 298 -27.82 3.63 0.06
C ASP A 298 -27.05 4.70 -0.74
N SER A 299 -26.15 4.25 -1.63
CA SER A 299 -25.24 5.11 -2.42
C SER A 299 -24.32 6.03 -1.60
N ARG A 300 -23.96 5.60 -0.38
CA ARG A 300 -23.11 6.35 0.56
C ARG A 300 -21.99 5.46 1.06
N ILE A 301 -20.84 6.06 1.31
CA ILE A 301 -19.64 5.43 1.86
C ILE A 301 -19.34 6.13 3.18
N TRP A 302 -19.59 5.45 4.30
CA TRP A 302 -19.17 5.92 5.62
C TRP A 302 -17.81 5.31 5.94
N GLU A 303 -16.89 6.17 6.37
CA GLU A 303 -15.58 5.74 6.84
C GLU A 303 -15.36 6.28 8.25
N GLU A 304 -15.03 5.39 9.18
CA GLU A 304 -14.66 5.70 10.55
C GLU A 304 -13.27 5.18 10.84
N VAL A 305 -12.48 5.98 11.56
CA VAL A 305 -11.24 5.54 12.18
C VAL A 305 -11.28 5.93 13.66
N VAL A 306 -11.13 4.94 14.54
CA VAL A 306 -10.80 5.13 15.95
C VAL A 306 -9.34 4.76 16.15
N MET A 307 -8.55 5.72 16.62
CA MET A 307 -7.11 5.58 16.78
C MET A 307 -6.70 5.82 18.23
N VAL A 308 -5.76 5.01 18.73
CA VAL A 308 -5.08 5.20 20.01
C VAL A 308 -3.58 5.10 19.78
N ALA A 309 -2.80 6.01 20.37
CA ALA A 309 -1.36 5.84 20.45
C ALA A 309 -0.99 5.04 21.72
N GLU A 310 -0.10 4.07 21.59
CA GLU A 310 0.45 3.33 22.74
C GLU A 310 1.61 4.06 23.40
N LYS A 311 2.36 4.82 22.60
CA LYS A 311 3.49 5.65 23.03
C LYS A 311 3.44 6.99 22.29
N PRO A 312 4.11 8.03 22.81
CA PRO A 312 4.29 9.27 22.07
C PRO A 312 4.90 9.00 20.68
N LEU A 313 4.22 9.47 19.63
CA LEU A 313 4.68 9.30 18.25
C LEU A 313 4.77 10.64 17.52
N ASP A 314 6.00 11.01 17.14
CA ASP A 314 6.28 12.24 16.41
C ASP A 314 5.95 12.11 14.91
N LEU A 315 5.03 12.94 14.44
CA LEU A 315 4.57 12.94 13.06
C LEU A 315 4.93 14.24 12.34
N ASN A 316 5.29 14.13 11.06
CA ASN A 316 5.23 15.28 10.16
C ASN A 316 3.77 15.64 9.85
N LEU A 317 2.91 14.61 9.73
CA LEU A 317 1.46 14.69 9.54
C LEU A 317 0.85 13.28 9.54
N LEU A 318 -0.47 13.19 9.67
CA LEU A 318 -1.28 11.99 9.50
C LEU A 318 -2.46 12.31 8.57
N TYR A 319 -2.73 11.44 7.61
CA TYR A 319 -3.90 11.50 6.76
C TYR A 319 -4.89 10.41 7.14
N HIS A 320 -6.16 10.78 7.23
CA HIS A 320 -7.30 9.86 7.16
C HIS A 320 -8.06 10.11 5.86
N PHE A 321 -8.82 9.10 5.41
CA PHE A 321 -9.81 9.21 4.34
C PHE A 321 -9.32 9.91 3.07
N MET A 322 -8.31 9.33 2.43
CA MET A 322 -7.81 9.86 1.17
C MET A 322 -8.71 9.43 0.01
N HIS A 323 -9.05 10.35 -0.89
CA HIS A 323 -9.73 9.99 -2.14
C HIS A 323 -8.98 10.60 -3.31
N PRO A 324 -8.14 9.84 -4.02
CA PRO A 324 -7.46 10.30 -5.22
C PRO A 324 -8.47 10.35 -6.38
N TRP A 325 -9.20 11.45 -6.53
CA TRP A 325 -10.16 11.58 -7.63
C TRP A 325 -9.47 11.63 -8.99
N VAL A 326 -10.15 11.15 -10.04
CA VAL A 326 -9.65 11.22 -11.42
C VAL A 326 -9.36 12.65 -11.85
N THR A 327 -8.42 12.82 -12.79
CA THR A 327 -7.99 14.12 -13.30
C THR A 327 -9.09 14.89 -14.04
N ASP A 328 -10.12 14.18 -14.52
CA ASP A 328 -11.33 14.74 -15.12
C ASP A 328 -12.18 15.57 -14.15
N MET A 329 -11.95 15.45 -12.83
CA MET A 329 -12.55 16.36 -11.86
C MET A 329 -12.03 17.77 -12.12
N SER A 330 -12.95 18.61 -12.57
CA SER A 330 -12.72 19.96 -13.08
C SER A 330 -12.89 21.04 -12.02
N HIS A 331 -13.71 20.80 -11.00
CA HIS A 331 -14.13 21.80 -10.03
C HIS A 331 -14.11 21.26 -8.61
N TYR A 332 -13.94 22.17 -7.66
CA TYR A 332 -14.12 21.92 -6.23
C TYR A 332 -15.04 22.99 -5.61
N LEU A 333 -15.70 22.59 -4.53
CA LEU A 333 -16.53 23.45 -3.68
C LEU A 333 -16.40 22.94 -2.23
N ALA A 334 -16.27 23.84 -1.27
CA ALA A 334 -16.24 23.49 0.14
C ALA A 334 -16.86 24.58 0.99
N GLU A 335 -17.53 24.18 2.06
CA GLU A 335 -18.02 25.07 3.10
C GLU A 335 -17.19 24.85 4.37
N LYS A 336 -16.51 25.90 4.80
CA LYS A 336 -15.74 25.87 6.04
C LYS A 336 -16.65 25.74 7.25
N THR A 337 -16.07 25.37 8.39
CA THR A 337 -16.82 25.29 9.66
C THR A 337 -17.39 26.63 10.13
N ASP A 338 -16.90 27.75 9.59
CA ASP A 338 -17.44 29.10 9.83
C ASP A 338 -18.53 29.52 8.83
N GLY A 339 -18.94 28.62 7.93
CA GLY A 339 -19.93 28.84 6.86
C GLY A 339 -19.37 29.56 5.63
N SER A 340 -18.10 29.97 5.62
CA SER A 340 -17.50 30.59 4.43
C SER A 340 -17.23 29.56 3.33
N ILE A 341 -17.44 29.96 2.08
CA ILE A 341 -17.30 29.09 0.90
C ILE A 341 -15.90 29.23 0.27
N VAL A 342 -15.33 28.10 -0.14
CA VAL A 342 -14.13 28.02 -0.97
C VAL A 342 -14.47 27.20 -2.23
N GLU A 343 -14.28 27.77 -3.41
CA GLU A 343 -14.59 27.11 -4.67
C GLU A 343 -13.67 27.55 -5.81
N GLY A 344 -13.62 26.76 -6.88
CA GLY A 344 -12.86 27.09 -8.06
C GLY A 344 -12.61 25.89 -8.98
N PRO A 345 -11.93 26.12 -10.12
CA PRO A 345 -11.48 25.05 -10.98
C PRO A 345 -10.17 24.43 -10.48
N PHE A 346 -9.95 23.16 -10.79
CA PHE A 346 -8.60 22.58 -10.79
C PHE A 346 -7.84 23.05 -12.04
N VAL A 347 -6.60 23.47 -11.87
CA VAL A 347 -5.79 24.15 -12.91
C VAL A 347 -4.39 23.54 -13.06
N ASP A 348 -4.15 22.36 -12.50
CA ASP A 348 -2.91 21.61 -12.68
C ASP A 348 -1.66 22.36 -12.19
N ASP A 349 -1.73 23.03 -11.03
CA ASP A 349 -0.62 23.84 -10.49
C ASP A 349 0.11 23.22 -9.28
N LYS A 350 -0.23 21.98 -8.88
CA LYS A 350 0.25 21.33 -7.65
C LYS A 350 -0.14 22.06 -6.35
N GLY A 351 -1.08 23.00 -6.42
CA GLY A 351 -1.57 23.76 -5.28
C GLY A 351 -2.54 22.98 -4.39
N MET A 352 -2.62 23.38 -3.13
CA MET A 352 -3.68 22.96 -2.20
C MET A 352 -4.87 23.90 -2.37
N LYS A 353 -5.91 23.43 -3.06
CA LYS A 353 -7.10 24.22 -3.45
C LYS A 353 -8.06 24.45 -2.30
N VAL A 354 -8.14 23.46 -1.41
CA VAL A 354 -8.75 23.56 -0.10
C VAL A 354 -7.66 23.21 0.91
N SER A 355 -7.59 23.97 2.00
CA SER A 355 -6.69 23.71 3.13
C SER A 355 -7.21 24.41 4.38
N ALA A 356 -8.31 23.90 4.93
CA ALA A 356 -8.97 24.43 6.11
C ALA A 356 -9.89 23.36 6.75
N PRO A 357 -10.34 23.55 8.00
CA PRO A 357 -11.49 22.83 8.53
C PRO A 357 -12.74 23.12 7.67
N VAL A 358 -13.46 22.07 7.26
CA VAL A 358 -14.68 22.17 6.45
C VAL A 358 -15.80 21.31 7.01
N ALA A 359 -17.03 21.82 6.99
CA ALA A 359 -18.20 21.00 7.29
C ALA A 359 -18.40 19.94 6.19
N TRP A 360 -18.25 20.36 4.93
CA TRP A 360 -18.31 19.48 3.78
C TRP A 360 -17.50 20.04 2.61
N SER A 361 -17.14 19.16 1.67
CA SER A 361 -16.50 19.53 0.41
C SER A 361 -17.00 18.64 -0.73
N ALA A 362 -16.80 19.07 -1.96
CA ALA A 362 -17.21 18.36 -3.15
C ALA A 362 -16.21 18.55 -4.28
N VAL A 363 -16.12 17.55 -5.15
CA VAL A 363 -15.48 17.62 -6.47
C VAL A 363 -16.51 17.32 -7.56
N PHE A 364 -16.33 17.93 -8.73
CA PHE A 364 -17.22 17.72 -9.88
C PHE A 364 -16.46 17.73 -11.20
N SER A 365 -16.88 16.88 -12.12
CA SER A 365 -16.40 16.81 -13.50
C SER A 365 -17.51 17.20 -14.45
N GLU A 366 -17.32 18.30 -15.19
CA GLU A 366 -18.24 18.73 -16.24
C GLU A 366 -18.34 17.70 -17.37
N THR A 367 -17.20 17.09 -17.72
CA THR A 367 -17.13 16.07 -18.78
C THR A 367 -17.87 14.79 -18.41
N LEU A 368 -17.78 14.36 -17.15
CA LEU A 368 -18.46 13.15 -16.67
C LEU A 368 -19.91 13.43 -16.25
N GLY A 369 -20.27 14.70 -15.99
CA GLY A 369 -21.55 15.08 -15.38
C GLY A 369 -21.73 14.51 -13.96
N LYS A 370 -20.63 14.22 -13.27
CA LYS A 370 -20.61 13.48 -12.00
C LYS A 370 -19.60 14.07 -11.02
N GLY A 371 -19.86 13.85 -9.74
CA GLY A 371 -19.02 14.31 -8.64
C GLY A 371 -19.17 13.46 -7.40
N ALA A 372 -18.54 13.91 -6.32
CA ALA A 372 -18.70 13.34 -4.99
C ALA A 372 -18.72 14.47 -3.95
N VAL A 373 -19.58 14.34 -2.95
CA VAL A 373 -19.61 15.18 -1.74
C VAL A 373 -19.02 14.38 -0.60
N THR A 374 -18.14 14.97 0.19
CA THR A 374 -17.63 14.41 1.44
C THR A 374 -18.00 15.34 2.61
N VAL A 375 -18.69 14.80 3.61
CA VAL A 375 -19.09 15.51 4.83
C VAL A 375 -18.26 15.02 6.00
N VAL A 376 -17.73 15.94 6.80
CA VAL A 376 -17.01 15.63 8.04
C VAL A 376 -18.03 15.50 9.16
N LEU A 377 -18.19 14.28 9.68
CA LEU A 377 -19.20 13.96 10.69
C LEU A 377 -18.65 14.05 12.12
N GLU A 378 -17.37 13.75 12.32
CA GLU A 378 -16.73 13.81 13.62
C GLU A 378 -15.22 13.99 13.50
N THR A 379 -14.69 14.82 14.39
CA THR A 379 -13.26 14.98 14.67
C THR A 379 -13.08 15.19 16.18
N PRO A 380 -11.95 14.78 16.80
CA PRO A 380 -11.73 15.02 18.22
C PRO A 380 -11.70 16.51 18.56
N GLU A 381 -12.35 16.89 19.66
CA GLU A 381 -12.35 18.27 20.13
C GLU A 381 -10.95 18.78 20.50
N GLY A 382 -10.71 20.05 20.20
CA GLY A 382 -9.47 20.76 20.56
C GLY A 382 -8.22 20.33 19.79
N LEU A 383 -8.35 19.46 18.78
CA LEU A 383 -7.24 19.07 17.92
C LEU A 383 -7.34 19.76 16.54
N PRO A 384 -6.23 20.26 15.99
CA PRO A 384 -6.22 20.87 14.66
C PRO A 384 -6.38 19.80 13.58
N TRP A 385 -7.20 20.11 12.59
CA TRP A 385 -7.44 19.27 11.42
C TRP A 385 -7.79 20.15 10.21
N ASP A 386 -7.49 19.66 9.01
CA ASP A 386 -7.89 20.30 7.76
C ASP A 386 -8.44 19.26 6.79
N VAL A 387 -9.41 19.64 5.95
CA VAL A 387 -9.60 18.98 4.67
C VAL A 387 -8.72 19.64 3.62
N ARG A 388 -8.11 18.83 2.74
CA ARG A 388 -7.29 19.31 1.63
C ARG A 388 -7.69 18.74 0.29
N TYR A 389 -7.60 19.58 -0.74
CA TYR A 389 -7.60 19.14 -2.13
C TYR A 389 -6.27 19.47 -2.79
N TRP A 390 -5.49 18.45 -3.12
CA TRP A 390 -4.22 18.62 -3.82
C TRP A 390 -4.38 18.40 -5.32
N ASP A 391 -4.04 19.43 -6.09
CA ASP A 391 -4.22 19.50 -7.53
C ASP A 391 -2.98 19.01 -8.30
N VAL A 392 -2.76 17.70 -8.40
CA VAL A 392 -1.52 17.14 -8.94
C VAL A 392 -1.65 16.83 -10.44
N PRO A 393 -0.89 17.52 -11.32
CA PRO A 393 -1.01 17.38 -12.76
C PRO A 393 -0.79 15.96 -13.25
N GLY A 394 -1.71 15.47 -14.07
CA GLY A 394 -1.65 14.14 -14.67
C GLY A 394 -1.77 12.97 -13.68
N ALA A 395 -1.97 13.23 -12.39
CA ALA A 395 -2.04 12.20 -11.36
C ALA A 395 -3.44 12.11 -10.73
N TYR A 396 -3.92 13.17 -10.08
CA TYR A 396 -5.19 13.17 -9.33
C TYR A 396 -5.62 14.56 -8.85
N ARG A 397 -6.89 14.66 -8.40
CA ARG A 397 -7.39 15.72 -7.51
C ARG A 397 -7.64 15.12 -6.13
N LYS A 398 -6.65 15.11 -5.24
CA LYS A 398 -6.70 14.22 -4.06
C LYS A 398 -7.27 14.90 -2.83
N HIS A 399 -8.32 14.30 -2.27
CA HIS A 399 -8.88 14.60 -0.97
C HIS A 399 -8.00 14.07 0.17
N TYR A 400 -7.93 14.81 1.28
CA TYR A 400 -7.33 14.37 2.54
C TYR A 400 -8.11 14.94 3.72
N LEU A 401 -8.32 14.15 4.77
CA LEU A 401 -8.46 14.68 6.12
C LEU A 401 -7.08 14.64 6.79
N THR A 402 -6.50 15.80 7.05
CA THR A 402 -5.13 15.94 7.59
C THR A 402 -5.18 16.32 9.05
N VAL A 403 -4.44 15.60 9.89
CA VAL A 403 -4.33 15.81 11.34
C VAL A 403 -2.86 15.72 11.78
N PHE A 404 -2.56 16.20 13.00
CA PHE A 404 -1.22 16.11 13.60
C PHE A 404 -0.07 16.64 12.73
N THR A 405 -0.28 17.76 12.02
CA THR A 405 0.79 18.38 11.23
C THR A 405 1.90 18.89 12.16
N LYS A 406 3.11 18.31 12.03
CA LYS A 406 4.30 18.59 12.85
C LYS A 406 4.02 18.48 14.35
N ALA A 407 3.26 17.45 14.75
CA ALA A 407 2.81 17.25 16.12
C ALA A 407 3.11 15.83 16.60
N THR A 408 3.07 15.67 17.92
CA THR A 408 3.18 14.36 18.59
C THR A 408 1.77 13.85 18.91
N VAL A 409 1.53 12.57 18.64
CA VAL A 409 0.32 11.89 19.12
C VAL A 409 0.63 11.32 20.50
N GLU A 410 -0.01 11.86 21.53
CA GLU A 410 0.15 11.39 22.91
C GLU A 410 -0.66 10.12 23.18
N PRO A 411 -0.17 9.22 24.06
CA PRO A 411 -0.83 7.96 24.32
C PRO A 411 -2.14 8.08 25.11
N GLY A 412 -2.96 7.04 25.03
CA GLY A 412 -4.10 6.83 25.94
C GLY A 412 -5.39 7.60 25.62
N ARG A 413 -5.42 8.41 24.57
CA ARG A 413 -6.67 9.04 24.08
C ARG A 413 -7.23 8.24 22.89
N ASN A 414 -8.53 7.93 22.95
CA ASN A 414 -9.29 7.47 21.78
C ASN A 414 -9.61 8.68 20.91
N LEU A 415 -9.09 8.68 19.69
CA LEU A 415 -9.30 9.72 18.69
C LEU A 415 -10.17 9.16 17.58
N ARG A 416 -11.43 9.60 17.53
CA ARG A 416 -12.39 9.17 16.51
C ARG A 416 -12.52 10.22 15.42
N TYR A 417 -12.45 9.77 14.18
CA TYR A 417 -12.70 10.57 12.98
C TYR A 417 -13.77 9.86 12.15
N ARG A 418 -14.69 10.62 11.57
CA ARG A 418 -15.73 10.09 10.69
C ARG A 418 -16.03 11.01 9.53
N ILE A 419 -16.24 10.39 8.37
CA ILE A 419 -16.78 11.06 7.20
C ILE A 419 -17.88 10.22 6.55
N VAL A 420 -18.64 10.87 5.68
CA VAL A 420 -19.47 10.19 4.68
C VAL A 420 -19.20 10.79 3.31
N THR A 421 -19.03 9.94 2.31
CA THR A 421 -18.86 10.32 0.91
C THR A 421 -20.06 9.86 0.10
N VAL A 422 -20.63 10.76 -0.71
CA VAL A 422 -21.84 10.56 -1.51
C VAL A 422 -21.54 10.95 -2.97
N PRO A 423 -21.35 9.96 -3.86
CA PRO A 423 -21.29 10.19 -5.29
C PRO A 423 -22.61 10.74 -5.83
N PHE A 424 -22.55 11.56 -6.88
CA PHE A 424 -23.74 12.13 -7.51
C PHE A 424 -23.56 12.39 -8.99
N ALA A 425 -24.68 12.49 -9.70
CA ALA A 425 -24.77 13.00 -11.06
C ALA A 425 -25.54 14.32 -11.05
N ALA A 426 -25.11 15.29 -11.85
CA ALA A 426 -25.78 16.58 -11.95
C ALA A 426 -25.46 17.27 -13.28
N PRO A 427 -26.40 18.08 -13.82
CA PRO A 427 -26.07 19.04 -14.87
C PRO A 427 -25.00 20.03 -14.38
N THR A 428 -24.12 20.46 -15.30
CA THR A 428 -23.06 21.44 -14.99
C THR A 428 -23.60 22.75 -14.42
N ALA A 429 -24.80 23.18 -14.80
CA ALA A 429 -25.39 24.41 -14.26
C ALA A 429 -25.79 24.27 -12.78
N ASP A 430 -26.12 23.06 -12.32
CA ASP A 430 -26.82 22.82 -11.06
C ASP A 430 -25.98 22.07 -10.02
N TRP A 431 -24.80 21.55 -10.41
CA TRP A 431 -24.01 20.64 -9.56
C TRP A 431 -23.68 21.22 -8.18
N LYS A 432 -23.46 22.53 -8.08
CA LYS A 432 -23.17 23.19 -6.79
C LYS A 432 -24.37 23.13 -5.84
N GLN A 433 -25.59 23.30 -6.36
CA GLN A 433 -26.81 23.19 -5.55
C GLN A 433 -27.04 21.74 -5.14
N VAL A 434 -26.92 20.80 -6.08
CA VAL A 434 -27.01 19.36 -5.80
C VAL A 434 -26.02 18.95 -4.71
N ALA A 435 -24.77 19.42 -4.78
CA ALA A 435 -23.75 19.14 -3.77
C ALA A 435 -24.14 19.66 -2.37
N ARG A 436 -24.70 20.88 -2.28
CA ARG A 436 -25.18 21.46 -1.02
C ARG A 436 -26.34 20.66 -0.42
N ASP A 437 -27.32 20.32 -1.24
CA ASP A 437 -28.50 19.57 -0.80
C ASP A 437 -28.10 18.18 -0.29
N LEU A 438 -27.19 17.51 -0.99
CA LEU A 438 -26.63 16.22 -0.56
C LEU A 438 -25.80 16.34 0.71
N ALA A 439 -25.01 17.41 0.87
CA ALA A 439 -24.25 17.65 2.09
C ALA A 439 -25.18 17.82 3.30
N GLY A 440 -26.24 18.63 3.17
CA GLY A 440 -27.26 18.81 4.21
C GLY A 440 -27.94 17.49 4.58
N ALA A 441 -28.43 16.76 3.58
CA ALA A 441 -29.07 15.46 3.80
C ALA A 441 -28.11 14.42 4.43
N ALA A 442 -26.82 14.48 4.11
CA ALA A 442 -25.81 13.57 4.65
C ALA A 442 -25.40 13.89 6.09
N ALA A 443 -25.39 15.17 6.47
CA ALA A 443 -25.18 15.59 7.85
C ALA A 443 -26.31 15.13 8.80
N GLU A 444 -27.54 15.04 8.28
CA GLU A 444 -28.74 14.65 9.06
C GLU A 444 -29.03 13.13 9.07
N SER A 445 -28.34 12.35 8.22
CA SER A 445 -28.66 10.94 8.02
C SER A 445 -28.37 10.07 9.27
N PRO A 446 -29.26 9.10 9.60
CA PRO A 446 -29.04 8.18 10.72
C PRO A 446 -27.73 7.41 10.57
N ARG A 447 -26.92 7.45 11.64
CA ARG A 447 -25.61 6.82 11.75
C ARG A 447 -25.74 5.30 11.62
N PRO A 448 -24.91 4.60 10.82
CA PRO A 448 -24.84 3.14 10.89
C PRO A 448 -24.40 2.70 12.30
N GLY A 449 -25.18 1.83 12.96
CA GLY A 449 -24.85 1.28 14.27
C GLY A 449 -25.04 2.20 15.49
N GLY A 450 -25.73 3.33 15.33
CA GLY A 450 -26.19 4.13 16.47
C GLY A 450 -27.54 3.62 16.98
N GLU A 451 -27.63 3.33 18.28
CA GLU A 451 -28.88 3.57 19.03
C GLU A 451 -29.26 5.05 18.94
#